data_AF-A0A915Z8S1-F1
#
_entry.id   AF-A0A915Z8S1-F1
#
_cell.length_a   1.000
_cell.length_b   1.000
_cell.length_c   1.000
_cell.angle_alpha   90.00
_cell.angle_beta   90.00
_cell.angle_gamma   90.00
#
_symmetry.space_group_name_H-M   'P 1'
#
loop_
_entity.id
_entity.type
_entity.pdbx_description
1 polymer ?
#
loop_
_entity_poly.entity_id
_entity_poly.type
_entity_poly.pdbx_seq_one_letter_code
_entity_poly.pdbx_strand_id
1 'polypeptide(L)'
;MMSKLVVEMSGTFEESLQKLKQLFPDAKEQSLIVALKLSNVQIEKASNIYLEQKEGRINKNKSFLHLKQPKLDSFIKKKQAENENSEKIDSGSSKKRKFDELNEAAVNKQNNSSNKKLLNLQEVLKWPLKSLTVKKRTQTQTLYLYRQEDISARTPCMLIHNVLPKELANSLLRIMLKESETFTRNQGFLFGNLVTSPHTSQYYISNEMKTRSSNNARYFPPEMEQAKTIIMNIVNEQRKERKIYEYEVQGDWSPNIAAVNCYANSKEAVNWHSDRLTHLGPLPIIGSLSLGVTRQFRLRRFGNGESNSTNATQKTSPSTIYSIPLEHNSLIIMWPPCQELWKHEVCPQNSIDKHPIAGFKRINITFRQFRDEYGSEMTPICHHGELCMLKPVFNGRNVGRYFYSCNAGGPEGKCDFFEWLNIDKRKEEVEKLRMLETKDK
;
A
#
# COMPACT_ATOMS: atom_id res chain seq x y z
N MET A 1 -3.51 36.17 40.66
CA MET A 1 -2.37 35.71 41.48
C MET A 1 -2.39 34.19 41.41
N MET A 2 -1.45 33.44 40.84
CA MET A 2 -0.03 33.60 40.53
C MET A 2 0.21 33.07 39.10
N SER A 3 0.61 33.89 38.14
CA SER A 3 2.00 34.24 37.78
C SER A 3 2.84 33.07 37.25
N LYS A 4 3.13 33.16 35.94
CA LYS A 4 4.39 32.83 35.24
C LYS A 4 5.23 31.67 35.79
N LEU A 5 5.40 30.65 34.95
CA LEU A 5 6.70 29.99 34.77
C LEU A 5 6.87 29.70 33.27
N VAL A 6 7.53 30.64 32.59
CA VAL A 6 8.37 30.33 31.44
C VAL A 6 9.63 29.70 32.03
N VAL A 7 9.93 28.45 31.72
CA VAL A 7 11.31 27.94 31.66
C VAL A 7 11.36 26.82 30.63
N GLU A 8 12.32 26.93 29.71
CA GLU A 8 12.83 25.85 28.87
C GLU A 8 13.10 24.58 29.69
N MET A 9 13.21 23.44 29.02
CA MET A 9 14.32 22.49 29.19
C MET A 9 13.97 21.19 28.46
N SER A 10 14.77 20.87 27.44
CA SER A 10 15.06 19.50 27.05
C SER A 10 15.66 18.77 28.26
N GLY A 11 14.78 18.33 29.16
CA GLY A 11 15.16 17.53 30.32
C GLY A 11 15.68 16.20 29.85
N THR A 12 16.86 15.81 30.34
CA THR A 12 17.39 14.48 30.06
C THR A 12 16.46 13.42 30.67
N PHE A 13 16.47 12.21 30.10
CA PHE A 13 15.63 11.08 30.55
C PHE A 13 15.72 10.85 32.07
N GLU A 14 16.90 11.10 32.62
CA GLU A 14 17.25 10.89 34.03
C GLU A 14 16.61 11.92 34.97
N GLU A 15 16.60 13.21 34.59
CA GLU A 15 15.93 14.27 35.36
C GLU A 15 14.42 14.08 35.40
N SER A 16 13.84 13.64 34.29
CA SER A 16 12.40 13.38 34.19
C SER A 16 11.98 12.13 34.97
N LEU A 17 12.84 11.11 35.01
CA LEU A 17 12.66 9.92 35.84
C LEU A 17 12.75 10.25 37.33
N GLN A 18 13.68 11.13 37.74
CA GLN A 18 13.84 11.54 39.13
C GLN A 18 12.62 12.34 39.63
N LYS A 19 12.06 13.22 38.79
CA LYS A 19 10.80 13.92 39.07
C LYS A 19 9.61 12.96 39.19
N LEU A 20 9.52 11.92 38.37
CA LEU A 20 8.49 10.88 38.51
C LEU A 20 8.63 10.05 39.78
N LYS A 21 9.86 9.71 40.19
CA LYS A 21 10.10 9.02 41.47
C LYS A 21 9.67 9.88 42.67
N GLN A 22 9.82 11.21 42.57
CA GLN A 22 9.35 12.13 43.61
C GLN A 22 7.82 12.23 43.65
N LEU A 23 7.15 12.18 42.49
CA LEU A 23 5.69 12.18 42.39
C LEU A 23 5.05 10.85 42.82
N PHE A 24 5.75 9.73 42.62
CA PHE A 24 5.28 8.39 42.98
C PHE A 24 6.36 7.61 43.75
N PRO A 25 6.58 7.92 45.04
CA PRO A 25 7.67 7.34 45.83
C PRO A 25 7.53 5.82 46.03
N ASP A 26 6.30 5.30 46.01
CA ASP A 26 6.02 3.85 46.17
C ASP A 26 6.05 3.06 44.85
N ALA A 27 6.35 3.73 43.72
CA ALA A 27 6.35 3.10 42.41
C ALA A 27 7.66 2.36 42.12
N LYS A 28 7.55 1.17 41.51
CA LYS A 28 8.74 0.46 40.99
C LYS A 28 9.36 1.27 39.86
N GLU A 29 10.65 1.55 39.98
CA GLU A 29 11.40 2.34 39.00
C GLU A 29 11.27 1.84 37.55
N GLN A 30 11.24 0.52 37.35
CA GLN A 30 11.05 -0.07 36.02
C GLN A 30 9.72 0.32 35.37
N SER A 31 8.64 0.44 36.15
CA SER A 31 7.32 0.86 35.64
C SER A 31 7.32 2.33 35.24
N LEU A 32 8.00 3.19 36.01
CA LEU A 32 8.15 4.61 35.69
C LEU A 32 9.00 4.81 34.43
N ILE A 33 10.08 4.03 34.26
CA ILE A 33 10.91 4.04 33.04
C ILE A 33 10.09 3.67 31.80
N VAL A 34 9.23 2.65 31.91
CA VAL A 34 8.37 2.23 30.80
C VAL A 34 7.36 3.34 30.44
N ALA A 35 6.71 3.94 31.44
CA ALA A 35 5.79 5.05 31.22
C ALA A 35 6.50 6.27 30.59
N LEU A 36 7.72 6.59 31.04
CA LEU A 36 8.51 7.71 30.52
C LEU A 36 9.00 7.48 29.08
N LYS A 37 9.32 6.23 28.70
CA LYS A 37 9.65 5.87 27.32
C LYS A 37 8.43 5.97 26.40
N LEU A 38 7.26 5.54 26.88
CA LEU A 38 6.01 5.62 26.11
C LEU A 38 5.54 7.08 25.94
N SER A 39 5.86 7.96 26.88
CA SER A 39 5.48 9.37 26.84
C SER A 39 6.48 10.28 26.12
N ASN A 40 7.56 9.72 25.57
CA ASN A 40 8.64 10.46 24.92
C ASN A 40 9.25 11.54 25.85
N VAL A 41 9.53 11.16 27.11
CA VAL A 41 10.15 11.99 28.17
C VAL A 41 9.24 13.10 28.72
N GLN A 42 7.94 13.11 28.36
CA GLN A 42 6.97 14.04 28.93
C GLN A 42 6.41 13.50 30.25
N ILE A 43 6.60 14.24 31.35
CA ILE A 43 6.26 13.81 32.72
C ILE A 43 4.76 13.66 32.91
N GLU A 44 3.94 14.63 32.48
CA GLU A 44 2.48 14.59 32.66
C GLU A 44 1.84 13.37 31.98
N LYS A 45 2.27 13.07 30.76
CA LYS A 45 1.81 11.89 30.01
C LYS A 45 2.29 10.58 30.65
N ALA A 46 3.52 10.55 31.17
CA ALA A 46 4.04 9.38 31.87
C ALA A 46 3.26 9.10 33.17
N SER A 47 2.90 10.15 33.92
CA SER A 47 2.10 10.03 35.14
C SER A 47 0.72 9.42 34.87
N ASN A 48 0.04 9.87 33.81
CA ASN A 48 -1.26 9.34 33.42
C ASN A 48 -1.15 7.87 32.98
N ILE A 49 -0.16 7.53 32.16
CA ILE A 49 0.10 6.15 31.73
C ILE A 49 0.39 5.23 32.92
N TYR A 50 1.15 5.72 33.91
CA TYR A 50 1.44 4.94 35.11
C TYR A 50 0.20 4.71 35.98
N LEU A 51 -0.64 5.73 36.17
CA LEU A 51 -1.88 5.62 36.93
C LEU A 51 -2.87 4.64 36.27
N GLU A 52 -3.03 4.71 34.95
CA GLU A 52 -3.84 3.76 34.18
C GLU A 52 -3.35 2.30 34.32
N GLN A 53 -2.03 2.10 34.41
CA GLN A 53 -1.42 0.79 34.65
C GLN A 53 -1.62 0.29 36.09
N LYS A 54 -1.65 1.19 37.08
CA LYS A 54 -1.88 0.86 38.50
C LYS A 54 -3.34 0.51 38.79
N GLU A 55 -4.28 1.17 38.12
CA GLU A 55 -5.73 0.96 38.27
C GLU A 55 -6.25 -0.31 37.56
N GLY A 56 -5.36 -1.13 36.99
CA GLY A 56 -5.71 -2.46 36.47
C GLY A 56 -6.57 -2.46 35.20
N ARG A 57 -6.71 -1.31 34.52
CA ARG A 57 -7.31 -1.23 33.18
C ARG A 57 -6.26 -1.46 32.09
N ILE A 58 -5.74 -2.69 32.03
CA ILE A 58 -5.27 -3.36 30.80
C ILE A 58 -5.31 -4.87 31.04
N ASN A 59 -5.94 -5.56 30.09
CA ASN A 59 -6.04 -7.00 29.93
C ASN A 59 -4.73 -7.76 30.24
N LYS A 60 -4.83 -8.73 31.15
CA LYS A 60 -3.93 -9.89 31.23
C LYS A 60 -4.09 -10.70 29.95
N ASN A 61 -3.31 -10.39 28.92
CA ASN A 61 -2.87 -11.35 27.90
C ASN A 61 -1.82 -10.70 27.00
N LYS A 62 -0.58 -10.71 27.48
CA LYS A 62 0.66 -10.69 26.69
C LYS A 62 1.83 -11.13 27.59
N SER A 63 1.82 -12.41 27.97
CA SER A 63 3.04 -13.09 28.38
C SER A 63 3.86 -13.42 27.14
N PHE A 64 4.74 -12.51 26.70
CA PHE A 64 5.82 -12.85 25.77
C PHE A 64 7.01 -11.88 25.96
N LEU A 65 7.76 -12.11 27.03
CA LEU A 65 9.19 -11.75 27.09
C LEU A 65 9.98 -13.01 26.76
N HIS A 66 10.18 -13.26 25.47
CA HIS A 66 11.30 -14.08 25.02
C HIS A 66 12.05 -13.36 23.90
N LEU A 67 12.67 -12.23 24.26
CA LEU A 67 13.82 -11.72 23.51
C LEU A 67 15.04 -12.55 23.92
N LYS A 68 15.51 -13.43 23.03
CA LYS A 68 16.90 -13.89 23.06
C LYS A 68 17.77 -12.70 22.67
N GLN A 69 18.49 -12.14 23.64
CA GLN A 69 19.63 -11.27 23.38
C GLN A 69 20.88 -12.14 23.11
N PRO A 70 21.79 -11.71 22.23
CA PRO A 70 23.12 -12.31 22.13
C PRO A 70 23.93 -11.92 23.38
N LYS A 71 24.48 -12.92 24.09
CA LYS A 71 25.36 -12.69 25.24
C LYS A 71 26.77 -12.41 24.74
N LEU A 72 27.22 -11.18 24.94
CA LEU A 72 28.62 -10.82 25.01
C LEU A 72 29.04 -10.85 26.49
N ASP A 73 30.20 -11.44 26.74
CA ASP A 73 31.00 -11.42 27.96
C ASP A 73 30.50 -12.18 29.20
N SER A 74 30.97 -13.42 29.28
CA SER A 74 31.52 -13.96 30.53
C SER A 74 33.03 -14.10 30.36
N PHE A 75 33.75 -13.05 30.75
CA PHE A 75 35.17 -13.08 31.04
C PHE A 75 35.43 -13.95 32.28
N ILE A 76 36.49 -14.77 32.19
CA ILE A 76 37.33 -15.25 33.29
C ILE A 76 36.68 -16.21 34.29
N LYS A 77 36.91 -17.51 34.06
CA LYS A 77 37.54 -18.37 35.08
C LYS A 77 38.02 -19.69 34.46
N LYS A 78 39.31 -19.98 34.72
CA LYS A 78 40.00 -21.29 34.63
C LYS A 78 40.14 -21.84 33.21
N LYS A 79 41.32 -21.99 32.62
CA LYS A 79 42.64 -22.43 33.12
C LYS A 79 43.64 -22.04 32.01
N GLN A 80 44.72 -21.27 32.23
CA GLN A 80 46.00 -21.68 32.84
C GLN A 80 46.43 -23.10 32.45
N ALA A 81 47.62 -23.18 31.84
CA ALA A 81 48.26 -24.32 31.18
C ALA A 81 47.81 -24.46 29.71
N GLU A 82 48.65 -24.34 28.68
CA GLU A 82 50.11 -24.27 28.55
C GLU A 82 50.39 -23.59 27.21
N ASN A 83 51.31 -22.64 27.19
CA ASN A 83 52.05 -22.30 25.98
C ASN A 83 53.41 -21.75 26.42
N GLU A 84 54.29 -22.67 26.81
CA GLU A 84 55.73 -22.40 26.91
C GLU A 84 56.50 -23.63 26.40
N ASN A 85 57.59 -23.31 25.70
CA ASN A 85 58.77 -24.13 25.39
C ASN A 85 58.79 -24.99 24.11
N SER A 86 59.33 -24.33 23.09
CA SER A 86 60.48 -24.72 22.26
C SER A 86 61.27 -26.01 22.54
N GLU A 87 61.78 -26.55 21.43
CA GLU A 87 63.06 -27.27 21.21
C GLU A 87 63.13 -28.82 21.20
N LYS A 88 63.72 -29.30 20.07
CA LYS A 88 64.54 -30.53 19.84
C LYS A 88 63.80 -31.87 19.62
N ILE A 89 63.90 -32.50 18.43
CA ILE A 89 64.96 -33.32 17.76
C ILE A 89 64.63 -34.83 17.89
N ASP A 90 64.62 -35.51 16.72
CA ASP A 90 64.70 -36.97 16.41
C ASP A 90 63.65 -37.94 16.98
N SER A 91 63.17 -38.98 16.30
CA SER A 91 63.75 -39.83 15.24
C SER A 91 62.69 -40.70 14.52
N GLY A 92 63.00 -41.09 13.27
CA GLY A 92 62.63 -42.40 12.68
C GLY A 92 61.32 -42.53 11.88
N SER A 93 61.36 -42.36 10.55
CA SER A 93 61.21 -43.43 9.52
C SER A 93 59.75 -43.61 9.03
N SER A 94 59.37 -43.41 7.76
CA SER A 94 59.91 -43.97 6.52
C SER A 94 59.41 -43.26 5.24
N LYS A 95 60.34 -43.08 4.27
CA LYS A 95 60.21 -43.04 2.77
C LYS A 95 59.44 -41.85 2.12
N LYS A 96 60.11 -40.76 1.67
CA LYS A 96 60.73 -40.45 0.33
C LYS A 96 59.79 -40.66 -0.88
N ARG A 97 59.66 -39.82 -1.92
CA ARG A 97 60.24 -38.54 -2.43
C ARG A 97 59.31 -38.05 -3.59
N LYS A 98 59.03 -36.74 -3.74
CA LYS A 98 59.46 -35.81 -4.83
C LYS A 98 59.69 -36.46 -6.22
N PHE A 99 58.96 -36.06 -7.25
CA PHE A 99 59.12 -34.86 -8.12
C PHE A 99 60.13 -35.12 -9.25
N ASP A 100 59.55 -35.27 -10.44
CA ASP A 100 59.98 -34.94 -11.80
C ASP A 100 61.24 -35.51 -12.47
N GLU A 101 60.98 -35.73 -13.78
CA GLU A 101 61.86 -35.86 -14.94
C GLU A 101 62.65 -37.16 -15.14
N LEU A 102 62.30 -37.87 -16.22
CA LEU A 102 63.23 -38.19 -17.29
C LEU A 102 62.47 -38.30 -18.62
N ASN A 103 62.75 -37.32 -19.48
CA ASN A 103 62.60 -37.38 -20.92
C ASN A 103 63.48 -38.48 -21.51
N GLU A 104 63.06 -39.07 -22.62
CA GLU A 104 63.89 -39.41 -23.80
C GLU A 104 62.96 -40.03 -24.85
N ALA A 105 63.00 -39.74 -26.14
CA ALA A 105 63.58 -38.66 -26.91
C ALA A 105 62.93 -38.71 -28.30
N ALA A 106 62.80 -37.53 -28.91
CA ALA A 106 62.84 -37.24 -30.34
C ALA A 106 62.59 -38.38 -31.35
N VAL A 107 61.64 -38.17 -32.27
CA VAL A 107 61.87 -38.10 -33.74
C VAL A 107 60.53 -37.99 -34.48
N ASN A 108 60.46 -37.04 -35.42
CA ASN A 108 59.49 -36.87 -36.51
C ASN A 108 58.07 -36.39 -36.15
N LYS A 109 57.80 -35.10 -36.39
CA LYS A 109 57.31 -34.49 -37.65
C LYS A 109 55.81 -34.69 -37.87
N GLN A 110 55.11 -33.55 -37.75
CA GLN A 110 54.10 -33.04 -38.68
C GLN A 110 53.26 -34.08 -39.44
N ASN A 111 51.99 -34.21 -39.06
CA ASN A 111 50.81 -34.06 -39.94
C ASN A 111 49.61 -34.79 -39.33
N ASN A 112 48.66 -34.05 -38.74
CA ASN A 112 47.31 -34.00 -39.29
C ASN A 112 46.45 -32.94 -38.58
N SER A 113 45.98 -32.03 -39.43
CA SER A 113 44.99 -31.01 -39.17
C SER A 113 43.60 -31.60 -38.85
N SER A 114 42.75 -30.74 -38.30
CA SER A 114 41.28 -30.73 -38.40
C SER A 114 40.47 -31.83 -37.70
N ASN A 115 39.97 -31.51 -36.51
CA ASN A 115 38.53 -31.24 -36.31
C ASN A 115 38.23 -30.86 -34.85
N LYS A 116 38.54 -29.62 -34.46
CA LYS A 116 37.84 -29.01 -33.32
C LYS A 116 36.45 -28.62 -33.82
N LYS A 117 35.48 -29.48 -33.56
CA LYS A 117 34.07 -29.25 -33.86
C LYS A 117 33.65 -27.94 -33.19
N LEU A 118 33.47 -26.89 -33.99
CA LEU A 118 32.88 -25.63 -33.57
C LEU A 118 31.43 -25.93 -33.17
N LEU A 119 31.19 -25.99 -31.87
CA LEU A 119 29.85 -26.17 -31.32
C LEU A 119 29.03 -24.93 -31.68
N ASN A 120 27.88 -25.15 -32.32
CA ASN A 120 26.92 -24.09 -32.63
C ASN A 120 26.47 -23.45 -31.30
N LEU A 121 26.38 -22.12 -31.24
CA LEU A 121 25.88 -21.37 -30.09
C LEU A 121 24.51 -21.90 -29.59
N GLN A 122 23.67 -22.40 -30.50
CA GLN A 122 22.39 -23.04 -30.20
C GLN A 122 22.53 -24.42 -29.54
N GLU A 123 23.63 -25.14 -29.75
CA GLU A 123 23.91 -26.41 -29.07
C GLU A 123 24.44 -26.18 -27.66
N VAL A 124 25.22 -25.11 -27.44
CA VAL A 124 25.72 -24.71 -26.12
C VAL A 124 24.60 -24.15 -25.23
N LEU A 125 23.60 -23.49 -25.81
CA LEU A 125 22.43 -22.98 -25.09
C LEU A 125 21.42 -24.06 -24.68
N LYS A 126 21.59 -25.32 -25.12
CA LYS A 126 20.74 -26.43 -24.67
C LYS A 126 21.20 -26.90 -23.30
N TRP A 127 20.58 -26.36 -22.25
CA TRP A 127 20.72 -26.88 -20.90
C TRP A 127 20.26 -28.35 -20.85
N PRO A 128 21.02 -29.29 -20.26
CA PRO A 128 20.58 -30.67 -20.14
C PRO A 128 19.42 -30.73 -19.14
N LEU A 129 18.24 -31.10 -19.63
CA LEU A 129 17.07 -31.43 -18.82
C LEU A 129 17.32 -32.75 -18.06
N LYS A 130 18.18 -32.72 -17.04
CA LYS A 130 18.06 -33.67 -15.94
C LYS A 130 16.87 -33.22 -15.11
N SER A 131 15.87 -34.11 -15.03
CA SER A 131 14.59 -33.89 -14.38
C SER A 131 14.75 -33.56 -12.90
N LEU A 132 14.96 -32.28 -12.61
CA LEU A 132 14.54 -31.72 -11.34
C LEU A 132 13.03 -31.59 -11.43
N THR A 133 12.30 -32.54 -10.85
CA THR A 133 10.88 -32.37 -10.53
C THR A 133 10.75 -31.28 -9.48
N VAL A 134 10.93 -30.04 -9.92
CA VAL A 134 10.53 -28.86 -9.18
C VAL A 134 9.01 -28.93 -9.15
N LYS A 135 8.42 -29.05 -7.96
CA LYS A 135 6.98 -28.84 -7.78
C LYS A 135 6.65 -27.52 -8.46
N LYS A 136 5.95 -27.53 -9.61
CA LYS A 136 5.53 -26.32 -10.32
C LYS A 136 4.73 -25.49 -9.32
N ARG A 137 5.35 -24.47 -8.73
CA ARG A 137 4.61 -23.38 -8.09
C ARG A 137 3.71 -22.84 -9.17
N THR A 138 2.40 -22.85 -8.95
CA THR A 138 1.42 -22.18 -9.79
C THR A 138 1.73 -20.69 -9.75
N GLN A 139 2.64 -20.25 -10.62
CA GLN A 139 3.14 -18.89 -10.65
C GLN A 139 2.04 -18.01 -11.24
N THR A 140 1.64 -16.98 -10.49
CA THR A 140 0.78 -15.91 -10.99
C THR A 140 1.43 -15.30 -12.23
N GLN A 141 0.77 -15.41 -13.38
CA GLN A 141 1.26 -14.82 -14.63
C GLN A 141 0.97 -13.31 -14.60
N THR A 142 2.02 -12.50 -14.75
CA THR A 142 1.89 -11.05 -14.96
C THR A 142 1.97 -10.75 -16.45
N LEU A 143 0.92 -10.17 -17.00
CA LEU A 143 0.84 -9.69 -18.38
C LEU A 143 1.04 -8.18 -18.41
N TYR A 144 1.99 -7.71 -19.19
CA TYR A 144 2.23 -6.28 -19.38
C TYR A 144 1.39 -5.79 -20.56
N LEU A 145 0.55 -4.79 -20.32
CA LEU A 145 -0.32 -4.19 -21.34
C LEU A 145 0.13 -2.76 -21.60
N TYR A 146 0.34 -2.42 -22.87
CA TYR A 146 0.82 -1.11 -23.30
C TYR A 146 -0.19 -0.39 -24.20
N ARG A 147 -0.86 -1.13 -25.07
CA ARG A 147 -1.82 -0.59 -26.03
C ARG A 147 -3.20 -0.44 -25.41
N GLN A 148 -3.90 0.63 -25.78
CA GLN A 148 -5.22 0.94 -25.26
C GLN A 148 -6.24 -0.17 -25.55
N GLU A 149 -6.18 -0.76 -26.75
CA GLU A 149 -7.12 -1.80 -27.19
C GLU A 149 -6.96 -3.08 -26.35
N ASP A 150 -5.71 -3.46 -26.08
CA ASP A 150 -5.39 -4.62 -25.23
C ASP A 150 -5.85 -4.42 -23.78
N ILE A 151 -5.71 -3.20 -23.26
CA ILE A 151 -6.15 -2.82 -21.91
C ILE A 151 -7.67 -2.92 -21.81
N SER A 152 -8.40 -2.29 -22.74
CA SER A 152 -9.86 -2.28 -22.72
C SER A 152 -10.49 -3.63 -23.05
N ALA A 153 -9.80 -4.49 -23.80
CA ALA A 153 -10.27 -5.85 -24.07
C ALA A 153 -10.12 -6.80 -22.87
N ARG A 154 -9.08 -6.62 -22.04
CA ARG A 154 -8.73 -7.55 -20.95
C ARG A 154 -9.08 -7.06 -19.56
N THR A 155 -9.31 -5.76 -19.41
CA THR A 155 -9.57 -5.09 -18.13
C THR A 155 -10.73 -4.11 -18.29
N PRO A 156 -11.43 -3.72 -17.20
CA PRO A 156 -12.45 -2.67 -17.24
C PRO A 156 -11.86 -1.26 -17.33
N CYS A 157 -10.58 -1.13 -17.69
CA CYS A 157 -9.87 0.13 -17.74
C CYS A 157 -9.69 0.62 -19.17
N MET A 158 -9.53 1.93 -19.31
CA MET A 158 -9.13 2.59 -20.55
C MET A 158 -7.95 3.51 -20.24
N LEU A 159 -6.90 3.44 -21.04
CA LEU A 159 -5.71 4.26 -20.92
C LEU A 159 -5.69 5.31 -22.03
N ILE A 160 -5.51 6.57 -21.67
CA ILE A 160 -5.35 7.69 -22.61
C ILE A 160 -4.03 8.37 -22.27
N HIS A 161 -3.14 8.45 -23.25
CA HIS A 161 -1.86 9.16 -23.11
C HIS A 161 -2.00 10.63 -23.50
N ASN A 162 -1.18 11.49 -22.91
CA ASN A 162 -1.12 12.92 -23.18
C ASN A 162 -2.48 13.64 -23.10
N VAL A 163 -3.23 13.36 -22.03
CA VAL A 163 -4.63 13.79 -21.88
C VAL A 163 -4.78 15.31 -21.72
N LEU A 164 -3.83 15.97 -21.05
CA LEU A 164 -3.82 17.42 -20.88
C LEU A 164 -2.86 18.10 -21.86
N PRO A 165 -3.08 19.37 -22.22
CA PRO A 165 -2.06 20.20 -22.85
C PRO A 165 -0.75 20.15 -22.04
N LYS A 166 0.39 20.11 -22.74
CA LYS A 166 1.70 19.89 -22.11
C LYS A 166 2.05 20.95 -21.07
N GLU A 167 1.67 22.20 -21.34
CA GLU A 167 1.86 23.34 -20.45
C GLU A 167 1.07 23.14 -19.16
N LEU A 168 -0.20 22.73 -19.27
CA LEU A 168 -1.10 22.46 -18.15
C LEU A 168 -0.63 21.26 -17.32
N ALA A 169 -0.23 20.16 -17.97
CA ALA A 169 0.30 18.99 -17.27
C ALA A 169 1.54 19.32 -16.43
N ASN A 170 2.43 20.15 -16.97
CA ASN A 170 3.66 20.56 -16.29
C ASN A 170 3.42 21.60 -15.19
N SER A 171 2.52 22.55 -15.40
CA SER A 171 2.15 23.52 -14.35
C SER A 171 1.48 22.83 -13.17
N LEU A 172 0.49 21.96 -13.45
CA LEU A 172 -0.19 21.16 -12.44
C LEU A 172 0.79 20.27 -11.67
N LEU A 173 1.72 19.61 -12.37
CA LEU A 173 2.77 18.81 -11.73
C LEU A 173 3.62 19.64 -10.77
N ARG A 174 4.06 20.85 -11.17
CA ARG A 174 4.88 21.72 -10.29
C ARG A 174 4.12 22.14 -9.04
N ILE A 175 2.85 22.52 -9.18
CA ILE A 175 2.00 22.93 -8.06
C ILE A 175 1.79 21.75 -7.10
N MET A 176 1.43 20.59 -7.64
CA MET A 176 1.22 19.40 -6.82
C MET A 176 2.51 18.89 -6.16
N LEU A 177 3.68 19.06 -6.79
CA LEU A 177 4.96 18.76 -6.16
C LEU A 177 5.21 19.65 -4.94
N LYS A 178 4.92 20.95 -5.05
CA LYS A 178 5.01 21.89 -3.92
C LYS A 178 4.02 21.54 -2.83
N GLU A 179 2.77 21.25 -3.18
CA GLU A 179 1.75 20.88 -2.18
C GLU A 179 2.05 19.53 -1.51
N SER A 180 2.68 18.59 -2.24
CA SER A 180 3.00 17.25 -1.73
C SER A 180 3.94 17.24 -0.52
N GLU A 181 4.69 18.33 -0.29
CA GLU A 181 5.56 18.49 0.88
C GLU A 181 4.76 18.53 2.20
N THR A 182 3.49 18.93 2.11
CA THR A 182 2.58 19.03 3.25
C THR A 182 1.65 17.83 3.39
N PHE A 183 1.77 16.82 2.52
CA PHE A 183 0.91 15.64 2.57
C PHE A 183 1.26 14.77 3.76
N THR A 184 0.25 14.13 4.34
CA THR A 184 0.41 13.26 5.49
C THR A 184 0.35 11.79 5.06
N ARG A 185 0.91 10.91 5.91
CA ARG A 185 0.75 9.46 5.74
C ARG A 185 -0.50 9.04 6.50
N ASN A 186 -1.49 8.53 5.76
CA ASN A 186 -2.70 8.01 6.40
C ASN A 186 -2.35 6.83 7.30
N GLN A 187 -2.92 6.82 8.50
CA GLN A 187 -2.88 5.69 9.40
C GLN A 187 -4.23 4.97 9.38
N GLY A 188 -4.20 3.65 9.52
CA GLY A 188 -5.41 2.85 9.60
C GLY A 188 -5.14 1.52 10.28
N PHE A 189 -6.19 0.87 10.75
CA PHE A 189 -6.08 -0.47 11.31
C PHE A 189 -6.21 -1.52 10.20
N LEU A 190 -5.20 -2.39 10.08
CA LEU A 190 -5.27 -3.61 9.28
C LEU A 190 -4.99 -4.81 10.18
N PHE A 191 -5.97 -5.73 10.25
CA PHE A 191 -5.88 -6.93 11.09
C PHE A 191 -5.57 -6.63 12.56
N GLY A 192 -6.21 -5.60 13.13
CA GLY A 192 -5.98 -5.15 14.51
C GLY A 192 -4.67 -4.41 14.76
N ASN A 193 -3.81 -4.25 13.74
CA ASN A 193 -2.56 -3.49 13.86
C ASN A 193 -2.72 -2.11 13.23
N LEU A 194 -2.26 -1.07 13.93
CA LEU A 194 -2.13 0.27 13.37
C LEU A 194 -1.01 0.24 12.33
N VAL A 195 -1.35 0.51 11.07
CA VAL A 195 -0.42 0.59 9.95
C VAL A 195 -0.41 1.99 9.37
N THR A 196 0.75 2.39 8.86
CA THR A 196 0.95 3.68 8.20
C THR A 196 1.13 3.45 6.70
N SER A 197 0.47 4.27 5.88
CA SER A 197 0.62 4.21 4.43
C SER A 197 2.07 4.49 3.99
N PRO A 198 2.62 3.67 3.07
CA PRO A 198 3.97 3.89 2.55
C PRO A 198 4.03 5.02 1.50
N HIS A 199 2.91 5.64 1.12
CA HIS A 199 2.86 6.89 0.35
C HIS A 199 2.18 8.00 1.16
N THR A 200 2.37 9.26 0.75
CA THR A 200 1.64 10.41 1.32
C THR A 200 0.43 10.75 0.46
N SER A 201 -0.61 11.30 1.07
CA SER A 201 -1.85 11.64 0.35
C SER A 201 -2.53 12.86 0.94
N GLN A 202 -3.37 13.50 0.14
CA GLN A 202 -4.25 14.58 0.57
C GLN A 202 -5.55 14.55 -0.24
N TYR A 203 -6.67 14.86 0.40
CA TYR A 203 -7.97 14.99 -0.26
C TYR A 203 -8.21 16.43 -0.69
N TYR A 204 -8.81 16.55 -1.87
CA TYR A 204 -9.20 17.80 -2.46
C TYR A 204 -10.68 17.76 -2.83
N ILE A 205 -11.39 18.86 -2.67
CA ILE A 205 -12.80 19.04 -3.00
C ILE A 205 -12.94 20.15 -4.05
N SER A 206 -13.92 19.99 -4.94
CA SER A 206 -14.22 21.00 -5.94
C SER A 206 -14.74 22.28 -5.30
N ASN A 207 -14.42 23.41 -5.91
CA ASN A 207 -14.76 24.74 -5.41
C ASN A 207 -16.27 25.02 -5.40
N GLU A 208 -17.06 24.19 -6.08
CA GLU A 208 -18.52 24.21 -6.09
C GLU A 208 -19.11 23.67 -4.77
N MET A 209 -18.38 22.82 -4.02
CA MET A 209 -18.82 22.23 -2.75
C MET A 209 -18.46 23.08 -1.51
N LYS A 210 -18.22 24.39 -1.66
CA LYS A 210 -17.81 25.30 -0.56
C LYS A 210 -18.68 25.25 0.70
N THR A 211 -19.91 24.74 0.61
CA THR A 211 -20.85 24.60 1.73
C THR A 211 -20.58 23.39 2.63
N ARG A 212 -19.86 22.36 2.14
CA ARG A 212 -19.53 21.14 2.90
C ARG A 212 -18.09 21.21 3.40
N SER A 213 -17.86 22.01 4.44
CA SER A 213 -16.58 22.09 5.14
C SER A 213 -16.23 20.74 5.77
N SER A 214 -15.41 19.94 5.10
CA SER A 214 -14.67 18.88 5.78
C SER A 214 -13.35 19.48 6.30
N ASN A 215 -13.09 19.37 7.60
CA ASN A 215 -11.98 20.06 8.27
C ASN A 215 -10.57 19.73 7.72
N ASN A 216 -10.42 18.72 6.86
CA ASN A 216 -9.13 18.26 6.35
C ASN A 216 -8.99 18.25 4.81
N ALA A 217 -10.02 18.59 4.03
CA ALA A 217 -9.90 18.62 2.56
C ALA A 217 -9.51 20.01 2.05
N ARG A 218 -8.69 20.04 0.99
CA ARG A 218 -8.27 21.28 0.32
C ARG A 218 -9.13 21.57 -0.89
N TYR A 219 -9.14 22.81 -1.35
CA TYR A 219 -9.85 23.19 -2.58
C TYR A 219 -9.02 22.90 -3.83
N PHE A 220 -9.69 22.68 -4.97
CA PHE A 220 -9.01 22.47 -6.25
C PHE A 220 -8.24 23.74 -6.64
N PRO A 221 -6.91 23.65 -6.87
CA PRO A 221 -6.19 24.75 -7.48
C PRO A 221 -6.68 24.96 -8.93
N PRO A 222 -6.49 26.16 -9.51
CA PRO A 222 -7.02 26.51 -10.83
C PRO A 222 -6.66 25.49 -11.94
N GLU A 223 -5.42 25.01 -11.95
CA GLU A 223 -4.92 24.03 -12.91
C GLU A 223 -5.59 22.66 -12.75
N MET A 224 -5.93 22.28 -11.51
CA MET A 224 -6.66 21.05 -11.23
C MET A 224 -8.13 21.16 -11.67
N GLU A 225 -8.75 22.33 -11.54
CA GLU A 225 -10.11 22.57 -12.03
C GLU A 225 -10.15 22.53 -13.57
N GLN A 226 -9.16 23.11 -14.25
CA GLN A 226 -9.02 22.97 -15.71
C GLN A 226 -8.83 21.50 -16.13
N ALA A 227 -7.97 20.76 -15.43
CA ALA A 227 -7.76 19.34 -15.68
C ALA A 227 -9.04 18.52 -15.43
N LYS A 228 -9.80 18.82 -14.35
CA LYS A 228 -11.09 18.22 -14.04
C LYS A 228 -12.05 18.40 -15.21
N THR A 229 -12.22 19.61 -15.73
CA THR A 229 -13.14 19.88 -16.85
C THR A 229 -12.76 19.09 -18.11
N ILE A 230 -11.48 19.06 -18.47
CA ILE A 230 -11.01 18.28 -19.64
C ILE A 230 -11.29 16.79 -19.46
N ILE A 231 -10.92 16.24 -18.30
CA ILE A 231 -11.11 14.81 -17.99
C ILE A 231 -12.60 14.46 -17.93
N MET A 232 -13.42 15.31 -17.32
CA MET A 232 -14.87 15.16 -17.24
C MET A 232 -15.49 15.04 -18.63
N ASN A 233 -15.14 15.96 -19.55
CA ASN A 233 -15.63 15.93 -20.92
C ASN A 233 -15.21 14.65 -21.64
N ILE A 234 -13.93 14.26 -21.55
CA ILE A 234 -13.42 13.04 -22.18
C ILE A 234 -14.15 11.80 -21.66
N VAL A 235 -14.31 11.68 -20.34
CA VAL A 235 -15.00 10.54 -19.72
C VAL A 235 -16.46 10.49 -20.18
N ASN A 236 -17.17 11.62 -20.16
CA ASN A 236 -18.58 11.66 -20.58
C ASN A 236 -18.76 11.37 -22.08
N GLU A 237 -17.86 11.83 -22.95
CA GLU A 237 -17.88 11.46 -24.36
C GLU A 237 -17.66 9.95 -24.55
N GLN A 238 -16.64 9.38 -23.92
CA GLN A 238 -16.36 7.92 -23.99
C GLN A 238 -17.47 7.07 -23.37
N ARG A 239 -18.27 7.65 -22.47
CA ARG A 239 -19.35 6.97 -21.79
C ARG A 239 -20.59 6.79 -22.65
N LYS A 240 -20.84 7.67 -23.63
CA LYS A 240 -22.00 7.59 -24.54
C LYS A 240 -22.08 6.26 -25.29
N GLU A 241 -20.92 5.66 -25.59
CA GLU A 241 -20.81 4.39 -26.31
C GLU A 241 -20.93 3.16 -25.40
N ARG A 242 -21.05 3.35 -24.08
CA ARG A 242 -21.03 2.26 -23.09
C ARG A 242 -22.41 1.98 -22.55
N LYS A 243 -22.63 0.72 -22.17
CA LYS A 243 -23.81 0.33 -21.40
C LYS A 243 -23.77 1.01 -20.02
N ILE A 244 -24.79 1.80 -19.73
CA ILE A 244 -25.02 2.38 -18.41
C ILE A 244 -25.73 1.34 -17.54
N TYR A 245 -25.22 1.11 -16.34
CA TYR A 245 -25.86 0.21 -15.38
C TYR A 245 -26.89 0.94 -14.52
N GLU A 246 -27.85 0.20 -13.97
CA GLU A 246 -28.94 0.75 -13.13
C GLU A 246 -28.43 1.50 -11.88
N TYR A 247 -27.42 0.94 -11.21
CA TYR A 247 -26.86 1.54 -9.98
C TYR A 247 -25.77 2.59 -10.24
N GLU A 248 -25.35 2.75 -11.49
CA GLU A 248 -24.43 3.81 -11.92
C GLU A 248 -25.14 5.17 -11.86
N VAL A 249 -24.35 6.25 -11.87
CA VAL A 249 -24.87 7.62 -12.05
C VAL A 249 -25.69 7.66 -13.36
N GLN A 250 -26.92 8.18 -13.37
CA GLN A 250 -27.75 8.18 -14.59
C GLN A 250 -27.52 9.40 -15.50
N GLY A 251 -26.98 10.49 -14.96
CA GLY A 251 -26.57 11.68 -15.71
C GLY A 251 -25.06 11.74 -15.93
N ASP A 252 -24.53 12.89 -16.36
CA ASP A 252 -23.10 13.09 -16.60
C ASP A 252 -22.26 12.79 -15.35
N TRP A 253 -21.10 12.16 -15.56
CA TRP A 253 -20.10 12.01 -14.53
C TRP A 253 -19.48 13.37 -14.25
N SER A 254 -19.59 13.83 -13.00
CA SER A 254 -19.06 15.11 -12.55
C SER A 254 -18.23 14.91 -11.29
N PRO A 255 -16.89 14.81 -11.41
CA PRO A 255 -16.04 14.54 -10.25
C PRO A 255 -15.94 15.77 -9.36
N ASN A 256 -16.31 15.60 -8.09
CA ASN A 256 -16.34 16.68 -7.10
C ASN A 256 -15.31 16.50 -5.96
N ILE A 257 -14.59 15.37 -5.96
CA ILE A 257 -13.50 15.11 -5.03
C ILE A 257 -12.31 14.48 -5.78
N ALA A 258 -11.11 14.76 -5.31
CA ALA A 258 -9.90 14.11 -5.78
C ALA A 258 -9.03 13.61 -4.61
N ALA A 259 -8.60 12.36 -4.69
CA ALA A 259 -7.56 11.84 -3.80
C ALA A 259 -6.20 12.00 -4.51
N VAL A 260 -5.33 12.84 -3.96
CA VAL A 260 -3.99 13.08 -4.51
C VAL A 260 -2.99 12.26 -3.72
N ASN A 261 -2.26 11.38 -4.41
CA ASN A 261 -1.23 10.53 -3.82
C ASN A 261 0.14 10.94 -4.36
N CYS A 262 1.12 11.11 -3.48
CA CYS A 262 2.52 11.32 -3.83
C CYS A 262 3.33 10.06 -3.47
N TYR A 263 3.98 9.49 -4.49
CA TYR A 263 4.94 8.41 -4.34
C TYR A 263 6.34 9.00 -4.50
N ALA A 264 7.06 9.17 -3.39
CA ALA A 264 8.32 9.90 -3.35
C ALA A 264 9.48 9.15 -4.03
N ASN A 265 9.41 7.81 -4.10
CA ASN A 265 10.44 6.95 -4.68
C ASN A 265 9.87 5.60 -5.12
N SER A 266 10.73 4.72 -5.63
CA SER A 266 10.36 3.41 -6.18
C SER A 266 9.83 2.41 -5.14
N LYS A 267 10.11 2.62 -3.84
CA LYS A 267 9.67 1.74 -2.76
C LYS A 267 8.26 2.06 -2.28
N GLU A 268 7.81 3.31 -2.46
CA GLU A 268 6.46 3.71 -2.06
C GLU A 268 5.41 3.06 -2.94
N ALA A 269 4.32 2.62 -2.33
CA ALA A 269 3.34 1.74 -2.97
C ALA A 269 1.93 1.95 -2.42
N VAL A 270 0.95 1.35 -3.09
CA VAL A 270 -0.35 1.08 -2.48
C VAL A 270 -0.69 -0.37 -2.80
N ASN A 271 -0.92 -1.18 -1.78
CA ASN A 271 -1.17 -2.62 -1.93
C ASN A 271 -2.54 -2.87 -2.60
N TRP A 272 -2.77 -4.11 -3.00
CA TRP A 272 -4.05 -4.57 -3.57
C TRP A 272 -5.28 -4.10 -2.79
N HIS A 273 -6.06 -3.23 -3.41
CA HIS A 273 -7.31 -2.72 -2.88
C HIS A 273 -8.33 -2.48 -4.00
N SER A 274 -9.56 -2.22 -3.61
CA SER A 274 -10.58 -1.61 -4.45
C SER A 274 -10.99 -0.33 -3.74
N ASP A 275 -11.40 0.70 -4.49
CA ASP A 275 -11.82 1.96 -3.90
C ASP A 275 -13.05 1.74 -3.01
N ARG A 276 -13.09 2.43 -1.86
CA ARG A 276 -14.20 2.31 -0.91
C ARG A 276 -15.46 2.89 -1.54
N LEU A 277 -16.52 2.07 -1.61
CA LEU A 277 -17.77 2.46 -2.25
C LEU A 277 -18.65 3.38 -1.39
N THR A 278 -18.34 3.58 -0.10
CA THR A 278 -19.25 4.24 0.85
C THR A 278 -19.85 5.53 0.32
N HIS A 279 -19.03 6.53 -0.04
CA HIS A 279 -19.48 7.82 -0.57
C HIS A 279 -19.59 7.85 -2.10
N LEU A 280 -18.99 6.87 -2.78
CA LEU A 280 -19.00 6.75 -4.24
C LEU A 280 -20.26 6.07 -4.77
N GLY A 281 -20.93 5.30 -3.91
CA GLY A 281 -22.00 4.40 -4.29
C GLY A 281 -21.51 3.17 -5.07
N PRO A 282 -22.47 2.30 -5.44
CA PRO A 282 -22.28 1.23 -6.42
C PRO A 282 -21.76 1.74 -7.76
N LEU A 283 -21.01 0.88 -8.46
CA LEU A 283 -20.60 1.05 -9.85
C LEU A 283 -20.00 2.44 -10.13
N PRO A 284 -18.99 2.89 -9.36
CA PRO A 284 -18.43 4.22 -9.55
C PRO A 284 -17.50 4.27 -10.76
N ILE A 285 -17.57 5.38 -11.50
CA ILE A 285 -16.57 5.77 -12.49
C ILE A 285 -15.46 6.54 -11.79
N ILE A 286 -14.21 6.18 -12.05
CA ILE A 286 -13.04 6.85 -11.47
C ILE A 286 -12.06 7.22 -12.58
N GLY A 287 -11.64 8.48 -12.61
CA GLY A 287 -10.59 8.97 -13.52
C GLY A 287 -9.31 9.21 -12.74
N SER A 288 -8.22 8.53 -13.07
CA SER A 288 -6.93 8.65 -12.39
C SER A 288 -5.87 9.22 -13.33
N LEU A 289 -5.48 10.47 -13.07
CA LEU A 289 -4.44 11.18 -13.79
C LEU A 289 -3.07 10.92 -13.13
N SER A 290 -2.10 10.51 -13.93
CA SER A 290 -0.71 10.27 -13.50
C SER A 290 0.22 11.35 -14.02
N LEU A 291 1.01 11.96 -13.14
CA LEU A 291 2.00 12.98 -13.46
C LEU A 291 3.36 12.64 -12.82
N GLY A 292 4.44 12.77 -13.59
CA GLY A 292 5.81 12.58 -13.09
C GLY A 292 6.36 11.22 -13.50
N VAL A 293 7.07 10.54 -12.60
CA VAL A 293 7.72 9.25 -12.95
C VAL A 293 6.71 8.16 -13.30
N THR A 294 7.04 7.37 -14.31
CA THR A 294 6.26 6.19 -14.72
C THR A 294 6.24 5.14 -13.62
N ARG A 295 5.04 4.67 -13.25
CA ARG A 295 4.87 3.57 -12.28
C ARG A 295 3.93 2.51 -12.83
N GLN A 296 4.11 1.28 -12.36
CA GLN A 296 3.28 0.15 -12.75
C GLN A 296 1.97 0.14 -11.95
N PHE A 297 0.85 0.34 -12.65
CA PHE A 297 -0.48 0.10 -12.13
C PHE A 297 -0.89 -1.33 -12.44
N ARG A 298 -1.15 -2.13 -11.41
CA ARG A 298 -1.49 -3.54 -11.59
C ARG A 298 -2.94 -3.79 -11.24
N LEU A 299 -3.58 -4.66 -12.01
CA LEU A 299 -4.96 -5.09 -11.85
C LEU A 299 -5.00 -6.61 -11.73
N ARG A 300 -5.87 -7.11 -10.85
CA ARG A 300 -6.24 -8.53 -10.80
C ARG A 300 -7.72 -8.64 -10.49
N ARG A 301 -8.39 -9.59 -11.13
CA ARG A 301 -9.79 -9.86 -10.84
C ARG A 301 -9.92 -10.58 -9.49
N PHE A 302 -11.01 -10.34 -8.76
CA PHE A 302 -11.44 -11.22 -7.68
C PHE A 302 -11.58 -12.65 -8.23
N GLY A 303 -11.13 -13.64 -7.46
CA GLY A 303 -10.71 -14.95 -7.99
C GLY A 303 -11.72 -15.63 -8.91
N ASN A 304 -11.23 -16.19 -10.02
CA ASN A 304 -11.90 -17.27 -10.76
C ASN A 304 -11.83 -18.61 -9.97
N GLY A 305 -12.12 -18.60 -8.66
CA GLY A 305 -11.82 -19.74 -7.79
C GLY A 305 -12.59 -19.84 -6.47
N GLU A 306 -13.61 -19.01 -6.23
CA GLU A 306 -14.53 -19.19 -5.09
C GLU A 306 -15.96 -19.53 -5.54
N SER A 307 -16.15 -19.88 -6.80
CA SER A 307 -17.42 -20.39 -7.30
C SER A 307 -17.41 -21.92 -7.33
N ASN A 308 -18.16 -22.51 -6.39
CA ASN A 308 -18.90 -23.76 -6.57
C ASN A 308 -18.11 -25.05 -6.87
N SER A 309 -17.43 -25.61 -5.87
CA SER A 309 -17.37 -27.08 -5.78
C SER A 309 -17.32 -27.52 -4.33
N THR A 310 -18.29 -28.33 -3.92
CA THR A 310 -18.30 -29.12 -2.69
C THR A 310 -17.22 -30.21 -2.67
N ASN A 311 -16.28 -30.21 -3.61
CA ASN A 311 -15.13 -31.10 -3.66
C ASN A 311 -13.83 -30.29 -3.58
N ALA A 312 -13.16 -30.38 -2.44
CA ALA A 312 -11.94 -29.65 -2.07
C ALA A 312 -10.66 -30.09 -2.82
N THR A 313 -10.72 -30.32 -4.13
CA THR A 313 -9.59 -30.87 -4.91
C THR A 313 -9.25 -30.16 -6.22
N GLN A 314 -9.98 -29.12 -6.64
CA GLN A 314 -9.54 -28.31 -7.78
C GLN A 314 -8.71 -27.11 -7.31
N LYS A 315 -7.38 -27.24 -7.44
CA LYS A 315 -6.41 -26.14 -7.27
C LYS A 315 -6.82 -24.99 -8.19
N THR A 316 -7.25 -23.89 -7.59
CA THR A 316 -7.61 -22.65 -8.27
C THR A 316 -6.42 -22.14 -9.06
N SER A 317 -6.61 -21.92 -10.37
CA SER A 317 -5.61 -21.25 -11.21
C SER A 317 -5.30 -19.87 -10.61
N PRO A 318 -4.02 -19.45 -10.56
CA PRO A 318 -3.68 -18.14 -10.04
C PRO A 318 -4.30 -17.04 -10.92
N SER A 319 -4.93 -16.03 -10.29
CA SER A 319 -5.51 -14.88 -11.00
C SER A 319 -4.41 -14.17 -11.80
N THR A 320 -4.64 -13.99 -13.10
CA THR A 320 -3.75 -13.24 -14.00
C THR A 320 -3.63 -11.80 -13.52
N ILE A 321 -2.41 -11.31 -13.40
CA ILE A 321 -2.12 -9.92 -13.05
C ILE A 321 -1.87 -9.16 -14.34
N TYR A 322 -2.59 -8.07 -14.58
CA TYR A 322 -2.30 -7.14 -15.67
C TYR A 322 -1.50 -5.97 -15.13
N SER A 323 -0.39 -5.60 -15.77
CA SER A 323 0.47 -4.49 -15.37
C SER A 323 0.48 -3.45 -16.49
N ILE A 324 0.10 -2.22 -16.16
CA ILE A 324 -0.01 -1.09 -17.09
C ILE A 324 0.99 -0.02 -16.63
N PRO A 325 1.97 0.37 -17.47
CA PRO A 325 2.84 1.48 -17.17
C PRO A 325 2.05 2.80 -17.30
N LEU A 326 1.93 3.55 -16.21
CA LEU A 326 1.29 4.87 -16.21
C LEU A 326 2.36 5.94 -16.25
N GLU A 327 2.55 6.52 -17.44
CA GLU A 327 3.54 7.56 -17.73
C GLU A 327 3.04 8.95 -17.33
N HIS A 328 3.91 9.96 -17.44
CA HIS A 328 3.51 11.36 -17.26
C HIS A 328 2.36 11.73 -18.22
N ASN A 329 1.36 12.43 -17.69
CA ASN A 329 0.19 12.90 -18.42
C ASN A 329 -0.67 11.77 -19.01
N SER A 330 -0.73 10.62 -18.32
CA SER A 330 -1.63 9.52 -18.66
C SER A 330 -2.87 9.53 -17.77
N LEU A 331 -4.04 9.34 -18.36
CA LEU A 331 -5.32 9.13 -17.68
C LEU A 331 -5.69 7.66 -17.79
N ILE A 332 -5.92 7.02 -16.65
CA ILE A 332 -6.61 5.72 -16.60
C ILE A 332 -8.04 5.92 -16.10
N ILE A 333 -9.01 5.51 -16.91
CA ILE A 333 -10.41 5.49 -16.53
C ILE A 333 -10.75 4.08 -16.06
N MET A 334 -11.25 3.95 -14.84
CA MET A 334 -11.76 2.70 -14.28
C MET A 334 -13.27 2.68 -14.45
N TRP A 335 -13.76 1.92 -15.42
CA TRP A 335 -15.19 1.80 -15.71
C TRP A 335 -15.87 0.80 -14.76
N PRO A 336 -17.15 0.97 -14.44
CA PRO A 336 -17.93 -0.07 -13.80
C PRO A 336 -17.91 -1.38 -14.61
N PRO A 337 -17.84 -2.56 -13.99
CA PRO A 337 -17.79 -2.84 -12.54
C PRO A 337 -16.36 -3.05 -12.00
N CYS A 338 -15.44 -2.10 -12.23
CA CYS A 338 -14.03 -2.24 -11.83
C CYS A 338 -13.86 -2.42 -10.32
N GLN A 339 -14.49 -1.60 -9.49
CA GLN A 339 -14.27 -1.64 -8.04
C GLN A 339 -14.93 -2.86 -7.38
N GLU A 340 -15.94 -3.44 -8.03
CA GLU A 340 -16.63 -4.65 -7.61
C GLU A 340 -15.87 -5.91 -8.01
N LEU A 341 -15.29 -5.96 -9.21
CA LEU A 341 -14.73 -7.20 -9.74
C LEU A 341 -13.20 -7.24 -9.73
N TRP A 342 -12.54 -6.11 -9.48
CA TRP A 342 -11.08 -6.00 -9.58
C TRP A 342 -10.47 -5.34 -8.36
N LYS A 343 -9.26 -5.79 -8.04
CA LYS A 343 -8.33 -5.10 -7.15
C LYS A 343 -7.21 -4.50 -7.97
N HIS A 344 -6.71 -3.37 -7.53
CA HIS A 344 -5.58 -2.71 -8.12
C HIS A 344 -4.51 -2.34 -7.09
N GLU A 345 -3.28 -2.18 -7.56
CA GLU A 345 -2.14 -1.76 -6.76
C GLU A 345 -1.18 -0.88 -7.57
N VAL A 346 -0.37 -0.09 -6.86
CA VAL A 346 0.88 0.49 -7.40
C VAL A 346 2.00 -0.17 -6.62
N CYS A 347 2.72 -1.10 -7.26
CA CYS A 347 3.70 -1.92 -6.57
C CYS A 347 5.06 -1.19 -6.43
N PRO A 348 5.88 -1.56 -5.43
CA PRO A 348 7.28 -1.17 -5.41
C PRO A 348 8.01 -1.64 -6.67
N GLN A 349 9.03 -0.89 -7.10
CA GLN A 349 9.88 -1.23 -8.24
C GLN A 349 11.36 -1.15 -7.83
N ASN A 350 12.18 -2.07 -8.35
CA ASN A 350 13.61 -2.09 -8.06
C ASN A 350 14.32 -0.85 -8.63
N SER A 351 13.91 -0.45 -9.83
CA SER A 351 14.41 0.73 -10.53
C SER A 351 13.24 1.47 -11.19
N ILE A 352 13.39 2.80 -11.28
CA ILE A 352 12.50 3.71 -12.00
C ILE A 352 13.35 4.79 -12.67
N ASP A 353 12.92 5.24 -13.84
CA ASP A 353 13.62 6.29 -14.58
C ASP A 353 13.30 7.67 -14.00
N LYS A 354 14.26 8.60 -14.05
CA LYS A 354 14.01 9.96 -13.56
C LYS A 354 13.13 10.74 -14.52
N HIS A 355 12.09 11.39 -14.01
CA HIS A 355 11.31 12.37 -14.75
C HIS A 355 12.03 13.74 -14.74
N PRO A 356 12.11 14.48 -15.87
CA PRO A 356 12.84 15.75 -15.95
C PRO A 356 12.43 16.80 -14.91
N ILE A 357 11.14 16.86 -14.57
CA ILE A 357 10.60 17.86 -13.63
C ILE A 357 10.45 17.30 -12.21
N ALA A 358 10.06 16.02 -12.09
CA ALA A 358 9.64 15.45 -10.81
C ALA A 358 10.73 14.59 -10.15
N GLY A 359 11.86 14.37 -10.83
CA GLY A 359 12.87 13.41 -10.40
C GLY A 359 12.26 12.01 -10.26
N PHE A 360 12.27 11.47 -9.05
CA PHE A 360 11.72 10.15 -8.73
C PHE A 360 10.29 10.17 -8.21
N LYS A 361 9.66 11.33 -8.12
CA LYS A 361 8.31 11.48 -7.56
C LYS A 361 7.24 11.23 -8.62
N ARG A 362 6.18 10.50 -8.24
CA ARG A 362 4.94 10.39 -9.00
C ARG A 362 3.82 11.04 -8.21
N ILE A 363 3.10 11.95 -8.85
CA ILE A 363 1.83 12.48 -8.37
C ILE A 363 0.71 11.74 -9.11
N ASN A 364 -0.30 11.31 -8.36
CA ASN A 364 -1.50 10.69 -8.90
C ASN A 364 -2.72 11.43 -8.37
N ILE A 365 -3.55 11.94 -9.27
CA ILE A 365 -4.80 12.62 -8.92
C ILE A 365 -5.95 11.69 -9.32
N THR A 366 -6.62 11.10 -8.34
CA THR A 366 -7.76 10.22 -8.57
C THR A 366 -9.06 11.00 -8.37
N PHE A 367 -9.66 11.44 -9.48
CA PHE A 367 -10.95 12.10 -9.53
C PHE A 367 -12.09 11.12 -9.32
N ARG A 368 -13.00 11.47 -8.41
CA ARG A 368 -14.17 10.67 -8.04
C ARG A 368 -15.39 11.58 -7.89
N GLN A 369 -16.57 10.98 -7.99
CA GLN A 369 -17.83 11.66 -7.75
C GLN A 369 -18.44 11.14 -6.44
N PHE A 370 -18.42 11.98 -5.41
CA PHE A 370 -19.25 11.77 -4.22
C PHE A 370 -20.70 12.07 -4.59
N ARG A 371 -21.57 11.15 -4.21
CA ARG A 371 -22.99 11.17 -4.53
C ARG A 371 -23.77 11.53 -3.27
N ASP A 372 -24.71 12.46 -3.38
CA ASP A 372 -25.48 12.96 -2.23
C ASP A 372 -26.26 11.83 -1.54
N GLU A 373 -26.83 10.91 -2.32
CA GLU A 373 -27.55 9.75 -1.83
C GLU A 373 -26.67 8.78 -1.01
N TYR A 374 -25.34 8.92 -1.09
CA TYR A 374 -24.36 8.15 -0.34
C TYR A 374 -23.54 9.02 0.63
N GLY A 375 -24.06 10.21 0.97
CA GLY A 375 -23.47 11.10 1.97
C GLY A 375 -23.37 10.46 3.36
N SER A 376 -22.54 11.05 4.22
CA SER A 376 -22.36 10.59 5.60
C SER A 376 -23.66 10.64 6.41
N GLU A 377 -24.53 11.62 6.15
CA GLU A 377 -25.85 11.79 6.79
C GLU A 377 -26.78 10.60 6.51
N MET A 378 -26.70 10.03 5.31
CA MET A 378 -27.50 8.88 4.90
C MET A 378 -26.81 7.55 5.22
N THR A 379 -25.54 7.56 5.65
CA THR A 379 -24.78 6.34 5.88
C THR A 379 -25.11 5.78 7.27
N PRO A 380 -25.57 4.53 7.39
CA PRO A 380 -25.96 3.99 8.68
C PRO A 380 -24.75 3.90 9.62
N ILE A 381 -25.02 4.16 10.90
CA ILE A 381 -24.04 4.07 11.97
C ILE A 381 -24.15 2.69 12.62
N CYS A 382 -23.02 2.02 12.83
CA CYS A 382 -22.99 0.71 13.48
C CYS A 382 -23.17 0.82 15.00
N HIS A 383 -23.25 -0.32 15.69
CA HIS A 383 -23.35 -0.35 17.17
C HIS A 383 -22.20 0.31 17.92
N HIS A 384 -21.06 0.56 17.27
CA HIS A 384 -19.90 1.25 17.85
C HIS A 384 -19.92 2.77 17.62
N GLY A 385 -20.97 3.33 17.00
CA GLY A 385 -21.02 4.77 16.70
C GLY A 385 -20.24 5.19 15.45
N GLU A 386 -19.63 4.24 14.73
CA GLU A 386 -18.87 4.48 13.50
C GLU A 386 -19.73 4.32 12.24
N LEU A 387 -19.45 5.13 11.21
CA LEU A 387 -20.11 5.02 9.91
C LEU A 387 -19.81 3.66 9.24
N CYS A 388 -20.85 3.01 8.75
CA CYS A 388 -20.73 1.74 8.05
C CYS A 388 -20.08 1.89 6.67
N MET A 389 -19.43 0.82 6.21
CA MET A 389 -18.93 0.73 4.84
C MET A 389 -19.91 0.01 3.94
N LEU A 390 -20.12 0.58 2.76
CA LEU A 390 -20.85 -0.07 1.67
C LEU A 390 -19.95 -1.11 0.98
N LYS A 391 -20.46 -2.34 0.82
CA LYS A 391 -19.76 -3.45 0.17
C LYS A 391 -20.67 -4.14 -0.85
N PRO A 392 -20.13 -4.59 -2.00
CA PRO A 392 -20.87 -5.44 -2.92
C PRO A 392 -20.86 -6.89 -2.43
N VAL A 393 -21.87 -7.67 -2.84
CA VAL A 393 -21.88 -9.12 -2.66
C VAL A 393 -21.12 -9.77 -3.81
N PHE A 394 -20.03 -10.46 -3.48
CA PHE A 394 -19.15 -11.09 -4.47
C PHE A 394 -19.56 -12.52 -4.85
N ASN A 395 -20.20 -13.27 -3.93
CA ASN A 395 -20.53 -14.68 -4.10
C ASN A 395 -21.97 -14.99 -3.66
N GLY A 396 -22.55 -16.04 -4.25
CA GLY A 396 -23.86 -16.57 -3.85
C GLY A 396 -25.04 -16.04 -4.68
N ARG A 397 -26.27 -16.18 -4.15
CA ARG A 397 -27.50 -15.83 -4.87
C ARG A 397 -27.77 -14.32 -4.98
N ASN A 398 -27.08 -13.52 -4.16
CA ASN A 398 -27.27 -12.07 -4.06
C ASN A 398 -26.17 -11.27 -4.80
N VAL A 399 -25.40 -11.90 -5.69
CA VAL A 399 -24.35 -11.21 -6.47
C VAL A 399 -24.97 -10.03 -7.23
N GLY A 400 -24.32 -8.87 -7.14
CA GLY A 400 -24.82 -7.60 -7.69
C GLY A 400 -25.64 -6.76 -6.71
N ARG A 401 -25.97 -7.28 -5.52
CA ARG A 401 -26.53 -6.49 -4.41
C ARG A 401 -25.45 -5.86 -3.55
N TYR A 402 -25.81 -4.84 -2.79
CA TYR A 402 -24.92 -4.09 -1.92
C TYR A 402 -25.48 -4.04 -0.49
N PHE A 403 -24.60 -4.00 0.51
CA PHE A 403 -24.97 -3.93 1.92
C PHE A 403 -23.98 -3.07 2.72
N TYR A 404 -24.47 -2.53 3.82
CA TYR A 404 -23.69 -1.85 4.83
C TYR A 404 -23.24 -2.83 5.89
N SER A 405 -21.97 -2.69 6.29
CA SER A 405 -21.40 -3.43 7.42
C SER A 405 -20.43 -2.54 8.17
N CYS A 406 -20.21 -2.85 9.44
CA CYS A 406 -19.25 -2.12 10.26
C CYS A 406 -17.83 -2.14 9.64
N ASN A 407 -17.13 -1.01 9.79
CA ASN A 407 -15.72 -0.85 9.39
C ASN A 407 -14.73 -1.20 10.51
N ALA A 408 -15.21 -1.42 11.74
CA ALA A 408 -14.36 -1.69 12.88
C ALA A 408 -13.66 -3.05 12.72
N GLY A 409 -12.42 -3.01 12.22
CA GLY A 409 -11.43 -4.07 12.35
C GLY A 409 -10.46 -3.82 13.52
N GLY A 410 -10.88 -2.96 14.46
CA GLY A 410 -10.10 -2.52 15.62
C GLY A 410 -10.25 -3.44 16.84
N PRO A 411 -9.62 -3.07 17.97
CA PRO A 411 -9.58 -3.86 19.20
C PRO A 411 -10.94 -4.00 19.92
N GLU A 412 -11.97 -3.26 19.49
CA GLU A 412 -13.30 -3.19 20.14
C GLU A 412 -14.20 -4.40 19.84
N GLY A 413 -13.78 -5.32 18.98
CA GLY A 413 -14.49 -6.59 18.72
C GLY A 413 -15.28 -6.61 17.40
N LYS A 414 -15.94 -7.75 17.13
CA LYS A 414 -16.72 -7.97 15.90
C LYS A 414 -18.11 -7.34 16.07
N CYS A 415 -18.45 -6.38 15.21
CA CYS A 415 -19.81 -5.87 15.06
C CYS A 415 -20.60 -6.75 14.08
N ASP A 416 -21.83 -7.10 14.43
CA ASP A 416 -22.78 -7.87 13.61
C ASP A 416 -23.75 -6.99 12.81
N PHE A 417 -23.60 -5.65 12.86
CA PHE A 417 -24.43 -4.72 12.10
C PHE A 417 -24.43 -5.06 10.60
N PHE A 418 -25.63 -5.18 10.05
CA PHE A 418 -25.87 -5.49 8.64
C PHE A 418 -27.15 -4.81 8.15
N GLU A 419 -27.08 -4.13 7.02
CA GLU A 419 -28.25 -3.52 6.37
C GLU A 419 -28.13 -3.61 4.86
N TRP A 420 -29.19 -4.06 4.17
CA TRP A 420 -29.21 -4.05 2.71
C TRP A 420 -29.34 -2.64 2.17
N LEU A 421 -28.60 -2.31 1.10
CA LEU A 421 -28.83 -1.07 0.37
C LEU A 421 -30.21 -1.13 -0.31
N ASN A 422 -31.10 -0.21 0.06
CA ASN A 422 -32.36 0.05 -0.63
C ASN A 422 -32.25 1.39 -1.37
N ILE A 423 -32.20 1.35 -2.70
CA ILE A 423 -31.94 2.55 -3.52
C ILE A 423 -33.15 3.47 -3.62
N ASP A 424 -34.36 2.90 -3.70
CA ASP A 424 -35.59 3.68 -3.86
C ASP A 424 -35.82 4.54 -2.62
N LYS A 425 -35.65 3.93 -1.44
CA LYS A 425 -35.68 4.64 -0.17
C LYS A 425 -34.69 5.81 -0.11
N ARG A 426 -33.46 5.61 -0.60
CA ARG A 426 -32.43 6.68 -0.60
C ARG A 426 -32.80 7.85 -1.50
N LYS A 427 -33.34 7.57 -2.70
CA LYS A 427 -33.75 8.63 -3.63
C LYS A 427 -34.86 9.50 -3.03
N GLU A 428 -35.84 8.87 -2.38
CA GLU A 428 -36.91 9.59 -1.68
C GLU A 428 -36.39 10.46 -0.52
N GLU A 429 -35.44 9.95 0.27
CA GLU A 429 -34.84 10.69 1.40
C GLU A 429 -34.02 11.90 0.92
N VAL A 430 -33.27 11.77 -0.17
CA VAL A 430 -32.53 12.91 -0.77
C VAL A 430 -33.49 13.97 -1.27
N GLU A 431 -34.57 13.58 -1.94
CA GLU A 431 -35.55 14.53 -2.45
C GLU A 431 -36.23 15.29 -1.30
N LYS A 432 -36.56 14.60 -0.19
CA LYS A 432 -37.08 15.25 1.02
C LYS A 432 -36.09 16.25 1.62
N LEU A 433 -34.80 15.90 1.71
CA LEU A 433 -33.77 16.82 2.20
C LEU A 433 -33.61 18.05 1.30
N ARG A 434 -33.59 17.86 -0.03
CA ARG A 434 -33.55 18.96 -0.99
C ARG A 434 -34.75 19.89 -0.84
N MET A 435 -35.94 19.34 -0.66
CA MET A 435 -37.16 20.13 -0.42
C MET A 435 -37.11 20.92 0.89
N LEU A 436 -36.48 20.39 1.94
CA LEU A 436 -36.28 21.10 3.22
C LEU A 436 -35.27 22.24 3.07
N GLU A 437 -34.13 22.00 2.42
CA GLU A 437 -33.11 23.04 2.15
C GLU A 437 -33.63 24.20 1.28
N THR A 438 -34.61 23.95 0.40
CA THR A 438 -35.26 25.00 -0.39
C THR A 438 -36.36 25.76 0.34
N LYS A 439 -36.86 25.27 1.48
CA LYS A 439 -37.87 25.97 2.29
C LYS A 439 -37.26 26.94 3.31
N ASP A 440 -35.99 26.74 3.65
CA ASP A 440 -35.22 27.63 4.54
C ASP A 440 -34.42 28.71 3.79
N LYS A 441 -34.66 28.88 2.48
CA LYS A 441 -34.17 29.98 1.65
C LYS A 441 -35.35 30.81 1.13
#